data_AF-A0A9Y3SB46-F1
#
_entry.id   AF-A0A9Y3SB46-F1
#
_cell.length_a   1.000
_cell.length_b   1.000
_cell.length_c   1.000
_cell.angle_alpha   90.00
_cell.angle_beta   90.00
_cell.angle_gamma   90.00
#
_symmetry.space_group_name_H-M   'P 1'
#
loop_
_entity.id
_entity.type
_entity.pdbx_description
1 polymer ?
#
loop_
_entity_poly.entity_id
_entity_poly.type
_entity_poly.pdbx_seq_one_letter_code
_entity_poly.pdbx_strand_id
1 'polypeptide(L)'
;FFIRPFYKMMLGKQISLKDMESVDSEYYNSLKWILENDPTELDLRFCIDEDNFGQTYQVDLKPSGSDMVVTNDNKKEYIDLVIQWRFVNRVQKQMNAFLEGFTELIQIDLIKIFDENELE
;
A
#
# COMPACT_ATOMS: atom_id res chain seq x y z
N PHE A 1 -1.74 17.83 7.45
CA PHE A 1 -1.82 16.48 8.04
C PHE A 1 -1.37 15.47 6.99
N PHE A 2 -0.56 14.49 7.38
CA PHE A 2 -0.19 13.37 6.51
C PHE A 2 -1.27 12.30 6.51
N ILE A 3 -1.26 11.42 5.51
CA ILE A 3 -2.17 10.27 5.48
C ILE A 3 -1.82 9.26 6.59
N ARG A 4 -2.80 8.56 7.15
CA ARG A 4 -2.58 7.53 8.20
C ARG A 4 -1.48 6.49 7.87
N PRO A 5 -1.36 5.99 6.63
CA PRO A 5 -0.23 5.16 6.20
C PRO A 5 1.15 5.75 6.52
N PHE A 6 1.33 7.06 6.46
CA PHE A 6 2.60 7.73 6.74
C PHE A 6 3.03 7.51 8.19
N TYR A 7 2.15 7.78 9.15
CA TYR A 7 2.42 7.56 10.57
C TYR A 7 2.62 6.09 10.89
N LYS A 8 1.86 5.20 10.23
CA LYS A 8 2.08 3.75 10.34
C LYS A 8 3.46 3.32 9.85
N MET A 9 3.94 3.87 8.73
CA MET A 9 5.29 3.62 8.24
C MET A 9 6.35 4.09 9.24
N MET A 10 6.16 5.27 9.85
CA MET A 10 7.10 5.76 10.87
C MET A 10 7.22 4.81 12.06
N LEU A 11 6.10 4.23 12.49
CA LEU A 11 6.04 3.28 13.59
C LEU A 11 6.44 1.84 13.18
N GLY A 12 6.69 1.59 11.89
CA GLY A 12 6.94 0.25 11.35
C GLY A 12 5.72 -0.68 11.41
N LYS A 13 4.50 -0.11 11.46
CA LYS A 13 3.24 -0.86 11.44
C LYS A 13 2.87 -1.26 10.02
N GLN A 14 2.29 -2.44 9.85
CA GLN A 14 1.75 -2.86 8.56
C GLN A 14 0.56 -1.99 8.15
N ILE A 15 0.54 -1.66 6.86
CA ILE A 15 -0.56 -0.94 6.21
C ILE A 15 -1.56 -1.98 5.71
N SER A 16 -2.82 -1.74 6.01
CA SER A 16 -3.93 -2.66 5.73
C SER A 16 -4.91 -2.04 4.74
N LEU A 17 -5.83 -2.86 4.21
CA LEU A 17 -6.88 -2.40 3.31
C LEU A 17 -7.73 -1.26 3.92
N LYS A 18 -7.97 -1.28 5.23
CA LYS A 18 -8.73 -0.23 5.92
C LYS A 18 -8.05 1.13 5.85
N ASP A 19 -6.72 1.17 5.75
CA ASP A 19 -5.99 2.43 5.63
C ASP A 19 -6.24 3.10 4.27
N MET A 20 -6.59 2.31 3.24
CA MET A 20 -7.01 2.80 1.92
C MET A 20 -8.31 3.60 2.01
N GLU A 21 -9.27 3.20 2.85
CA GLU A 21 -10.60 3.84 2.94
C GLU A 21 -10.50 5.34 3.25
N SER A 22 -9.53 5.73 4.08
CA SER A 22 -9.26 7.13 4.43
C SER A 22 -8.55 7.94 3.34
N VAL A 23 -7.96 7.28 2.34
CA VAL A 23 -7.18 7.91 1.27
C VAL A 23 -7.95 7.92 -0.05
N ASP A 24 -8.56 6.79 -0.39
CA ASP A 24 -9.28 6.55 -1.63
C ASP A 24 -10.41 5.54 -1.38
N SER A 25 -11.60 6.08 -1.13
CA SER A 25 -12.77 5.27 -0.79
C SER A 25 -13.29 4.46 -1.98
N GLU A 26 -13.13 4.97 -3.21
CA GLU A 26 -13.53 4.26 -4.43
C GLU A 26 -12.65 3.04 -4.63
N TYR A 27 -11.32 3.22 -4.58
CA TYR A 27 -10.38 2.13 -4.75
C TYR A 27 -10.47 1.11 -3.61
N TYR A 28 -10.69 1.57 -2.37
CA TYR A 28 -11.01 0.69 -1.25
C TYR A 28 -12.24 -0.18 -1.51
N ASN A 29 -13.33 0.40 -2.03
CA ASN A 29 -14.55 -0.35 -2.34
C ASN A 29 -14.31 -1.41 -3.42
N SER A 30 -13.52 -1.09 -4.46
CA SER A 30 -13.14 -2.07 -5.49
C SER A 30 -12.33 -3.23 -4.92
N LEU A 31 -11.31 -2.96 -4.09
CA LEU A 31 -10.50 -3.99 -3.45
C LEU A 31 -11.31 -4.81 -2.43
N LYS A 32 -12.23 -4.16 -1.70
CA LYS A 32 -13.16 -4.83 -0.80
C LYS A 32 -14.12 -5.75 -1.56
N TRP A 33 -14.62 -5.32 -2.72
CA TRP A 33 -15.44 -6.17 -3.57
C TRP A 33 -14.67 -7.40 -4.04
N ILE A 34 -13.42 -7.24 -4.49
CA ILE A 34 -12.54 -8.37 -4.86
C ILE A 34 -12.34 -9.31 -3.68
N LEU A 35 -12.17 -8.77 -2.47
CA LEU A 35 -12.00 -9.58 -1.26
C LEU A 35 -13.24 -10.43 -0.96
N GLU A 36 -14.43 -9.86 -1.11
CA GLU A 36 -15.72 -10.47 -0.74
C GLU A 36 -16.32 -11.35 -1.85
N ASN A 37 -15.96 -11.14 -3.11
CA ASN A 37 -16.53 -11.81 -4.28
C ASN A 37 -15.47 -12.58 -5.07
N ASP A 38 -15.89 -13.33 -6.10
CA ASP A 38 -14.98 -14.02 -7.01
C ASP A 38 -14.50 -13.04 -8.11
N PRO A 39 -13.20 -12.70 -8.17
CA PRO A 39 -12.67 -11.79 -9.19
C PRO A 39 -12.33 -12.47 -10.51
N THR A 40 -12.52 -13.80 -10.64
CA THR A 40 -12.03 -14.57 -11.81
C THR A 40 -12.62 -14.05 -13.13
N GLU A 41 -13.88 -13.59 -13.13
CA GLU A 41 -14.54 -13.02 -14.31
C GLU A 41 -14.01 -11.64 -14.71
N LEU A 42 -13.29 -10.94 -13.82
CA LEU A 42 -12.72 -9.63 -14.10
C LEU A 42 -11.42 -9.69 -14.91
N ASP A 43 -10.84 -10.90 -15.10
CA ASP A 43 -9.53 -11.14 -15.74
C ASP A 43 -8.43 -10.20 -15.22
N LEU A 44 -8.48 -9.89 -13.92
CA LEU A 44 -7.45 -9.11 -13.26
C LEU A 44 -6.14 -9.89 -13.26
N ARG A 45 -5.03 -9.17 -13.42
CA ARG A 45 -3.68 -9.71 -13.40
C ARG A 45 -2.88 -9.12 -12.24
N PHE A 46 -1.78 -9.74 -11.85
CA PHE A 46 -0.87 -9.21 -10.82
C PHE A 46 0.01 -8.07 -11.35
N CYS A 47 -0.60 -7.09 -11.99
CA CYS A 47 0.03 -5.89 -12.52
C CYS A 47 -0.91 -4.69 -12.37
N ILE A 48 -0.35 -3.50 -12.44
CA ILE A 48 -1.10 -2.24 -12.29
C ILE A 48 -0.55 -1.19 -13.25
N ASP A 49 -1.43 -0.26 -13.64
CA ASP A 49 -1.08 0.86 -14.48
C ASP A 49 -0.67 2.05 -13.62
N GLU A 50 0.55 2.55 -13.82
CA GLU A 50 1.07 3.76 -13.20
C GLU A 50 1.16 4.88 -14.24
N ASP A 51 0.45 5.99 -13.99
CA ASP A 51 0.68 7.22 -14.75
C ASP A 51 1.88 7.98 -14.19
N ASN A 52 2.91 8.12 -15.01
CA ASN A 52 4.09 8.92 -14.73
C ASN A 52 4.21 10.01 -15.80
N PHE A 53 3.84 11.24 -15.43
CA PHE A 53 3.91 12.43 -16.30
C PHE A 53 3.09 12.29 -17.60
N GLY A 54 1.89 11.70 -17.51
CA GLY A 54 0.99 11.50 -18.66
C GLY A 54 1.36 10.32 -19.55
N GLN A 55 2.28 9.47 -19.11
CA GLN A 55 2.60 8.19 -19.74
C GLN A 55 2.23 7.05 -18.78
N THR A 56 1.43 6.12 -19.28
CA THR A 56 1.01 4.94 -18.52
C THR A 56 2.01 3.81 -18.68
N TYR A 57 2.47 3.28 -17.55
CA TYR A 57 3.38 2.15 -17.47
C TYR A 57 2.72 1.01 -16.72
N GLN A 58 2.79 -0.20 -17.29
CA GLN A 58 2.34 -1.39 -16.59
C GLN A 58 3.46 -1.89 -15.69
N VAL A 59 3.17 -2.03 -14.40
CA VAL A 59 4.12 -2.50 -13.39
C VAL A 59 3.61 -3.82 -12.83
N ASP A 60 4.42 -4.86 -12.96
CA ASP A 60 4.19 -6.15 -12.33
C ASP A 60 4.32 -6.04 -10.80
N LEU A 61 3.28 -6.48 -10.08
CA LEU A 61 3.25 -6.50 -8.60
C LEU A 61 4.15 -7.59 -8.01
N LYS A 62 4.41 -8.65 -8.78
CA LYS A 62 5.34 -9.74 -8.48
C LYS A 62 5.95 -10.28 -9.78
N PRO A 63 7.04 -11.07 -9.75
CA PRO A 63 7.65 -11.60 -10.97
C PRO A 63 6.63 -12.33 -11.86
N SER A 64 6.58 -11.98 -13.15
CA SER A 64 5.60 -12.51 -14.12
C SER A 64 4.14 -12.24 -13.71
N GLY A 65 3.89 -11.07 -13.12
CA GLY A 65 2.59 -10.70 -12.56
C GLY A 65 1.51 -10.52 -13.63
N SER A 66 1.87 -9.91 -14.75
CA SER A 66 1.02 -9.75 -15.94
C SER A 66 0.51 -11.07 -16.53
N ASP A 67 1.25 -12.18 -16.38
CA ASP A 67 0.83 -13.50 -16.85
C ASP A 67 -0.10 -14.24 -15.87
N MET A 68 -0.17 -13.79 -14.60
CA MET A 68 -0.92 -14.45 -13.55
C MET A 68 -2.31 -13.84 -13.34
N VAL A 69 -3.36 -14.65 -13.49
CA VAL A 69 -4.75 -14.26 -13.21
C VAL A 69 -5.01 -14.21 -11.71
N VAL A 70 -5.76 -13.20 -11.28
CA VAL A 70 -6.30 -13.11 -9.92
C VAL A 70 -7.53 -14.01 -9.81
N THR A 71 -7.46 -14.94 -8.87
CA THR A 71 -8.48 -15.95 -8.57
C THR A 71 -8.86 -15.86 -7.09
N ASN A 72 -9.90 -16.60 -6.68
CA ASN A 72 -10.29 -16.68 -5.28
C ASN A 72 -9.17 -17.16 -4.33
N ASP A 73 -8.23 -17.98 -4.83
CA ASP A 73 -7.15 -18.52 -4.01
C ASP A 73 -6.01 -17.51 -3.76
N ASN A 74 -5.77 -16.61 -4.71
CA ASN A 74 -4.65 -15.67 -4.68
C ASN A 74 -5.06 -14.19 -4.51
N LYS A 75 -6.35 -13.86 -4.47
CA LYS A 75 -6.84 -12.48 -4.34
C LYS A 75 -6.36 -11.73 -3.11
N LYS A 76 -6.10 -12.42 -2.00
CA LYS A 76 -5.56 -11.79 -0.78
C LYS A 76 -4.15 -11.27 -1.02
N GLU A 77 -3.31 -12.09 -1.65
CA GLU A 77 -1.96 -11.69 -2.05
C GLU A 77 -2.00 -10.52 -3.04
N TYR A 78 -2.92 -10.55 -4.01
CA TYR A 78 -3.11 -9.43 -4.94
C TYR A 78 -3.42 -8.13 -4.21
N ILE A 79 -4.39 -8.14 -3.29
CA ILE A 79 -4.77 -6.95 -2.50
C ILE A 79 -3.59 -6.45 -1.67
N ASP A 80 -2.86 -7.35 -0.99
CA ASP A 80 -1.70 -6.98 -0.18
C ASP A 80 -0.61 -6.32 -1.03
N LEU A 81 -0.30 -6.88 -2.22
CA LEU A 81 0.69 -6.31 -3.13
C LEU A 81 0.25 -4.95 -3.70
N VAL A 82 -1.03 -4.77 -4.01
CA VAL A 82 -1.58 -3.47 -4.44
C VAL A 82 -1.40 -2.43 -3.34
N ILE A 83 -1.70 -2.77 -2.08
CA ILE A 83 -1.52 -1.87 -0.92
C ILE A 83 -0.04 -1.51 -0.72
N GLN A 84 0.84 -2.52 -0.76
CA GLN A 84 2.29 -2.31 -0.64
C GLN A 84 2.82 -1.40 -1.75
N TRP A 85 2.39 -1.63 -3.00
CA TRP A 85 2.79 -0.76 -4.10
C TRP A 85 2.28 0.67 -3.91
N ARG A 86 1.01 0.83 -3.52
CA ARG A 86 0.36 2.14 -3.44
C ARG A 86 0.93 3.05 -2.36
N PHE A 87 1.37 2.48 -1.23
CA PHE A 87 1.79 3.25 -0.06
C PHE A 87 3.26 3.08 0.35
N VAL A 88 3.90 1.96 0.02
CA VAL A 88 5.24 1.62 0.56
C VAL A 88 6.29 1.66 -0.54
N ASN A 89 6.17 0.80 -1.54
CA ASN A 89 7.27 0.49 -2.46
C ASN A 89 7.75 1.72 -3.25
N ARG A 90 6.83 2.63 -3.62
CA ARG A 90 7.13 3.83 -4.42
C ARG A 90 7.87 4.92 -3.63
N VAL A 91 7.74 4.91 -2.31
CA VAL A 91 8.20 5.99 -1.43
C VAL A 91 9.19 5.52 -0.36
N GLN A 92 9.60 4.25 -0.39
CA GLN A 92 10.46 3.66 0.65
C GLN A 92 11.77 4.43 0.85
N LYS A 93 12.41 4.90 -0.24
CA LYS A 93 13.67 5.66 -0.14
C LYS A 93 13.47 7.02 0.53
N GLN A 94 12.37 7.69 0.18
CA GLN A 94 11.98 8.99 0.72
C GLN A 94 11.58 8.86 2.20
N MET A 95 10.85 7.80 2.54
CA MET A 95 10.49 7.48 3.92
C MET A 95 11.73 7.17 4.78
N ASN A 96 12.67 6.40 4.24
CA ASN A 96 13.92 6.10 4.96
C ASN A 96 14.73 7.37 5.23
N ALA A 97 14.87 8.26 4.25
CA ALA A 97 15.56 9.55 4.43
C ALA A 97 14.84 10.45 5.46
N PHE A 98 13.50 10.46 5.45
CA PHE A 98 12.71 11.17 6.47
C PHE A 98 12.96 10.61 7.87
N LEU A 99 12.92 9.27 8.02
CA LEU A 99 13.15 8.60 9.29
C LEU A 99 14.59 8.79 9.80
N GLU A 100 15.57 8.82 8.92
CA GLU A 100 16.96 9.11 9.28
C GLU A 100 17.06 10.46 9.98
N GLY A 101 16.61 11.54 9.33
CA GLY A 101 16.61 12.87 9.94
C GLY A 101 15.70 13.00 11.18
N PHE A 102 14.58 12.28 11.22
CA PHE A 102 13.71 12.27 12.39
C PHE A 102 14.38 11.60 13.60
N THR A 103 15.08 10.49 13.36
CA THR A 103 15.74 9.70 14.42
C THR A 103 17.06 10.30 14.93
N GLU A 104 17.62 11.29 14.22
CA GLU A 104 18.71 12.13 14.74
C GLU A 104 18.27 12.95 15.96
N LEU A 105 16.99 13.32 16.05
CA LEU A 105 16.45 14.13 17.15
C LEU A 105 15.69 13.29 18.18
N ILE A 106 14.95 12.28 17.74
CA ILE A 106 14.05 11.48 18.60
C ILE A 106 14.35 9.99 18.45
N GLN A 107 14.66 9.31 19.55
CA GLN A 107 14.88 7.86 19.51
C GLN A 107 13.61 7.12 19.08
N ILE A 108 13.76 6.21 18.11
CA ILE A 108 12.62 5.47 17.53
C ILE A 108 11.85 4.63 18.56
N ASP A 109 12.52 4.13 19.60
CA ASP A 109 11.86 3.33 20.63
C ASP A 109 10.95 4.17 21.53
N LEU A 110 11.24 5.46 21.68
CA LEU A 110 10.39 6.39 22.43
C LEU A 110 9.12 6.74 21.66
N ILE A 111 9.15 6.74 20.33
CA ILE A 111 7.98 7.09 19.54
C ILE A 111 7.03 5.91 19.32
N LYS A 112 7.55 4.68 19.38
CA LYS A 112 6.74 3.45 19.27
C LYS A 112 5.75 3.23 20.41
N ILE A 113 5.81 4.03 21.47
CA ILE A 113 4.80 4.01 22.53
C ILE A 113 3.46 4.59 22.08
N PHE A 114 3.49 5.47 21.07
CA PHE A 114 2.31 6.12 20.51
C PHE A 114 1.69 5.26 19.41
N ASP A 115 0.36 5.34 19.29
CA ASP A 115 -0.32 4.87 18.10
C ASP A 115 -0.30 5.90 16.95
N GLU A 116 -0.74 5.49 15.76
CA GLU A 116 -0.70 6.37 14.59
C GLU A 116 -1.67 7.56 14.66
N ASN A 117 -2.66 7.54 15.55
CA ASN A 117 -3.59 8.66 15.77
C ASN A 117 -3.04 9.61 16.84
N GLU A 118 -2.32 9.11 17.84
CA GLU A 118 -1.62 9.93 18.85
C GLU A 118 -0.40 10.65 18.28
N LEU A 119 0.22 10.07 17.24
CA LEU A 119 1.35 10.65 16.52
C LEU A 119 0.94 11.74 15.51
N GLU A 120 -0.32 11.75 15.07
CA GLU A 120 -0.90 12.75 14.16
C GLU A 120 -1.16 14.11 14.84
#